data_AF-A0A7V9PK36-F1
#
_entry.id   AF-A0A7V9PK36-F1
#
_cell.length_a   1.000
_cell.length_b   1.000
_cell.length_c   1.000
_cell.angle_alpha   90.00
_cell.angle_beta   90.00
_cell.angle_gamma   90.00
#
_symmetry.space_group_name_H-M   'P 1'
#
loop_
_entity.id
_entity.type
_entity.pdbx_description
1 polymer ?
#
loop_
_entity_poly.entity_id
_entity_poly.type
_entity_poly.pdbx_seq_one_letter_code
_entity_poly.pdbx_strand_id
1 'polypeptide(L)'
;MFLNRSLACSLMFSLGLAAGASLTPRPTAAQTPDSARAARDSTRTAPDSAPARVERKPPLSPSGAFLRSFIVPGWAQLQLHRPVSALVFLGIEGTMVGLSLKANHDVKVARLTDQTPDSSVVQAKKKKREDWLVLLGFNHLMAGLEAYVGSHLYDFPGDLRIRATPSGIGASASVPFRVR
;
A
#
# COMPACT_ATOMS: atom_id res chain seq x y z
N MET A 1 32.49 -7.69 -36.37
CA MET A 1 32.79 -8.75 -35.39
C MET A 1 32.37 -8.21 -34.03
N PHE A 2 31.22 -8.66 -33.56
CA PHE A 2 30.55 -8.25 -32.32
C PHE A 2 31.23 -8.86 -31.09
N LEU A 3 31.13 -8.16 -29.95
CA LEU A 3 31.40 -8.48 -28.52
C LEU A 3 32.27 -7.35 -27.97
N ASN A 4 31.87 -6.50 -27.03
CA ASN A 4 31.33 -6.86 -25.73
C ASN A 4 30.74 -5.58 -25.08
N ARG A 5 29.41 -5.43 -25.06
CA ARG A 5 28.73 -4.37 -24.28
C ARG A 5 27.49 -4.98 -23.63
N SER A 6 27.70 -5.91 -22.71
CA SER A 6 26.60 -6.54 -21.97
C SER A 6 27.02 -6.77 -20.52
N LEU A 7 27.54 -5.73 -19.87
CA LEU A 7 27.92 -5.73 -18.46
C LEU A 7 27.75 -4.30 -17.91
N ALA A 8 26.53 -3.78 -17.87
CA ALA A 8 26.23 -2.58 -17.08
C ALA A 8 24.73 -2.46 -16.79
N CYS A 9 24.39 -2.45 -15.51
CA CYS A 9 23.11 -1.99 -14.95
C CYS A 9 21.89 -2.91 -15.05
N SER A 10 22.09 -4.21 -14.85
CA SER A 10 21.11 -5.00 -14.09
C SER A 10 21.65 -5.12 -12.68
N LEU A 11 21.25 -4.26 -11.74
CA LEU A 11 21.37 -4.50 -10.29
C LEU A 11 20.58 -3.45 -9.50
N MET A 12 19.65 -3.98 -8.71
CA MET A 12 19.29 -3.54 -7.36
C MET A 12 18.46 -2.26 -7.18
N PHE A 13 17.17 -2.47 -6.96
CA PHE A 13 16.51 -1.82 -5.83
C PHE A 13 15.54 -2.80 -5.16
N SER A 14 16.12 -3.85 -4.58
CA SER A 14 15.49 -4.68 -3.58
C SER A 14 15.59 -3.97 -2.24
N LEU A 15 14.56 -3.20 -1.85
CA LEU A 15 14.44 -2.73 -0.47
C LEU A 15 13.72 -3.81 0.36
N GLY A 16 14.44 -4.90 0.59
CA GLY A 16 14.11 -5.87 1.63
C GLY A 16 14.62 -5.34 2.96
N LEU A 17 13.70 -4.98 3.86
CA LEU A 17 14.04 -4.63 5.24
C LEU A 17 14.39 -5.92 5.99
N ALA A 18 15.64 -6.34 5.90
CA ALA A 18 16.22 -7.40 6.71
C ALA A 18 16.92 -6.77 7.92
N ALA A 19 16.34 -6.96 9.11
CA ALA A 19 17.04 -6.80 10.38
C ALA A 19 16.79 -8.07 11.21
N GLY A 20 17.60 -9.09 10.96
CA GLY A 20 17.80 -10.20 11.87
C GLY A 20 18.92 -9.85 12.84
N ALA A 21 18.61 -9.81 14.13
CA ALA A 21 19.60 -9.89 15.19
C ALA A 21 19.28 -11.13 16.03
N SER A 22 20.10 -12.16 15.86
CA SER A 22 20.09 -13.41 16.60
C SER A 22 20.46 -13.14 18.06
N LEU A 23 19.56 -13.40 19.00
CA LEU A 23 19.88 -13.54 20.42
C LEU A 23 19.21 -14.81 20.97
N THR A 24 20.03 -15.57 21.69
CA THR A 24 19.88 -16.93 22.20
C THR A 24 18.60 -17.20 23.00
N PRO A 25 18.05 -18.44 22.98
CA PRO A 25 16.85 -18.80 23.73
C PRO A 25 17.13 -18.86 25.23
N ARG A 26 16.35 -18.13 26.03
CA ARG A 26 16.29 -18.26 27.49
C ARG A 26 15.06 -19.11 27.84
N PRO A 27 15.18 -20.24 28.56
CA PRO A 27 14.03 -21.05 28.90
C PRO A 27 13.24 -20.31 29.98
N THR A 28 12.02 -19.89 29.65
CA THR A 28 11.10 -19.34 30.63
C THR A 28 9.76 -20.03 30.43
N ALA A 29 9.37 -20.74 31.47
CA ALA A 29 8.18 -21.56 31.68
C ALA A 29 7.03 -21.39 30.68
N ALA A 30 6.63 -22.52 30.10
CA ALA A 30 5.31 -22.71 29.52
C ALA A 30 4.24 -22.32 30.54
N GLN A 31 3.50 -21.26 30.26
CA GLN A 31 2.16 -21.06 30.82
C GLN A 31 1.21 -20.90 29.65
N THR A 32 0.56 -22.01 29.31
CA THR A 32 -0.64 -22.05 28.49
C THR A 32 -1.78 -21.43 29.31
N PRO A 33 -2.36 -20.29 28.94
CA PRO A 33 -3.62 -19.85 29.54
C PRO A 33 -4.72 -20.71 28.94
N ASP A 34 -5.13 -21.70 29.73
CA ASP A 34 -6.21 -22.62 29.45
C ASP A 34 -7.51 -21.84 29.24
N SER A 35 -8.04 -21.83 28.01
CA SER A 35 -9.25 -21.08 27.63
C SER A 35 -10.54 -21.75 28.13
N ALA A 36 -10.45 -22.79 28.95
CA ALA A 36 -11.60 -23.62 29.34
C ALA A 36 -12.27 -23.22 30.67
N ARG A 37 -11.80 -22.19 31.40
CA ARG A 37 -12.37 -21.82 32.72
C ARG A 37 -13.10 -20.48 32.81
N ALA A 38 -13.48 -19.87 31.70
CA ALA A 38 -14.39 -18.71 31.69
C ALA A 38 -15.85 -19.08 31.34
N ALA A 39 -16.21 -20.36 31.36
CA ALA A 39 -17.50 -20.86 30.87
C ALA A 39 -18.62 -20.98 31.93
N ARG A 40 -18.45 -20.45 33.15
CA ARG A 40 -19.48 -20.58 34.20
C ARG A 40 -19.61 -19.36 35.10
N ASP A 41 -19.91 -18.19 34.51
CA ASP A 41 -20.66 -17.15 35.23
C ASP A 41 -21.22 -16.08 34.27
N SER A 42 -22.14 -16.46 33.38
CA SER A 42 -22.82 -15.50 32.50
C SER A 42 -24.30 -15.80 32.29
N THR A 43 -24.94 -16.41 33.29
CA THR A 43 -26.40 -16.34 33.44
C THR A 43 -26.77 -15.14 34.31
N ARG A 44 -26.38 -13.95 33.84
CA ARG A 44 -27.05 -12.71 34.24
C ARG A 44 -27.81 -12.26 33.00
N THR A 45 -29.13 -12.34 33.08
CA THR A 45 -30.11 -11.77 32.17
C THR A 45 -29.71 -10.33 31.84
N ALA A 46 -29.01 -10.16 30.72
CA ALA A 46 -28.82 -8.87 30.08
C ALA A 46 -30.09 -8.59 29.27
N PRO A 47 -30.71 -7.40 29.39
CA PRO A 47 -31.84 -7.05 28.56
C PRO A 47 -31.44 -7.12 27.09
N ASP A 48 -32.34 -7.67 26.27
CA ASP A 48 -32.29 -7.70 24.80
C ASP A 48 -32.18 -6.27 24.27
N SER A 49 -30.95 -5.79 24.22
CA SER A 49 -30.58 -4.52 23.63
C SER A 49 -29.22 -4.75 23.00
N ALA A 50 -29.23 -5.47 21.88
CA ALA A 50 -28.20 -5.24 20.88
C ALA A 50 -28.17 -3.71 20.68
N PRO A 51 -27.04 -3.02 20.92
CA PRO A 51 -26.98 -1.60 20.60
C PRO A 51 -27.38 -1.50 19.14
N ALA A 52 -28.44 -0.74 18.86
CA ALA A 52 -28.89 -0.48 17.50
C ALA A 52 -27.63 -0.18 16.68
N ARG A 53 -27.32 -1.04 15.71
CA ARG A 53 -26.15 -0.86 14.85
C ARG A 53 -26.36 0.47 14.16
N VAL A 54 -25.74 1.53 14.68
CA VAL A 54 -25.78 2.84 14.07
C VAL A 54 -25.15 2.62 12.70
N GLU A 55 -25.98 2.65 11.66
CA GLU A 55 -25.57 2.57 10.28
C GLU A 55 -24.57 3.70 10.06
N ARG A 56 -23.27 3.37 10.03
CA ARG A 56 -22.22 4.37 9.92
C ARG A 56 -22.13 4.75 8.46
N LYS A 57 -22.97 5.69 8.04
CA LYS A 57 -22.96 6.18 6.67
C LYS A 57 -21.52 6.58 6.27
N PRO A 58 -20.96 5.98 5.20
CA PRO A 58 -19.62 6.33 4.75
C PRO A 58 -19.55 7.81 4.36
N PRO A 59 -18.41 8.50 4.64
CA PRO A 59 -18.24 9.92 4.33
C PRO A 59 -18.22 10.18 2.82
N LEU A 60 -17.93 9.16 2.00
CA LEU A 60 -17.86 9.24 0.55
C LEU A 60 -18.59 8.05 -0.07
N SER A 61 -19.36 8.33 -1.14
CA SER A 61 -19.91 7.26 -1.97
C SER A 61 -18.77 6.50 -2.68
N PRO A 62 -18.91 5.19 -2.96
CA PRO A 62 -17.81 4.43 -3.54
C PRO A 62 -17.28 4.95 -4.87
N SER A 63 -18.18 5.32 -5.78
CA SER A 63 -17.79 5.93 -7.07
C SER A 63 -17.15 7.32 -6.87
N GLY A 64 -17.58 8.07 -5.85
CA GLY A 64 -17.00 9.36 -5.51
C GLY A 64 -15.62 9.27 -4.84
N ALA A 65 -15.34 8.16 -4.14
CA ALA A 65 -14.03 7.84 -3.58
C ALA A 65 -13.06 7.39 -4.68
N PHE A 66 -13.53 6.57 -5.63
CA PHE A 66 -12.78 6.17 -6.82
C PHE A 66 -12.31 7.38 -7.63
N LEU A 67 -13.25 8.23 -8.06
CA LEU A 67 -12.95 9.33 -8.98
C LEU A 67 -11.93 10.31 -8.38
N ARG A 68 -12.05 10.61 -7.09
CA ARG A 68 -11.11 11.50 -6.40
C ARG A 68 -9.70 10.91 -6.35
N SER A 69 -9.56 9.62 -6.03
CA SER A 69 -8.25 8.97 -5.98
C SER A 69 -7.65 8.66 -7.34
N PHE A 70 -8.50 8.53 -8.37
CA PHE A 70 -8.05 8.40 -9.75
C PHE A 70 -7.43 9.69 -10.27
N ILE A 71 -7.98 10.85 -9.90
CA ILE A 71 -7.42 12.15 -10.30
C ILE A 71 -6.16 12.46 -9.48
N VAL A 72 -6.24 12.28 -8.16
CA VAL A 72 -5.14 12.53 -7.23
C VAL A 72 -4.90 11.27 -6.40
N PRO A 73 -3.88 10.45 -6.74
CA PRO A 73 -3.59 9.24 -6.00
C PRO A 73 -3.37 9.55 -4.51
N GLY A 74 -4.09 8.83 -3.64
CA GLY A 74 -4.07 9.02 -2.20
C GLY A 74 -5.13 9.96 -1.61
N TRP A 75 -5.87 10.73 -2.42
CA TRP A 75 -6.80 11.75 -1.91
C TRP A 75 -8.02 11.21 -1.16
N ALA A 76 -8.66 10.13 -1.64
CA ALA A 76 -9.82 9.59 -0.91
C ALA A 76 -9.39 8.82 0.35
N GLN A 77 -8.20 8.21 0.36
CA GLN A 77 -7.70 7.44 1.51
C GLN A 77 -7.49 8.30 2.76
N LEU A 78 -7.12 9.58 2.59
CA LEU A 78 -7.06 10.56 3.68
C LEU A 78 -8.43 10.83 4.30
N GLN A 79 -9.50 10.89 3.48
CA GLN A 79 -10.87 11.12 3.95
C GLN A 79 -11.50 9.86 4.58
N LEU A 80 -11.08 8.68 4.13
CA LEU A 80 -11.48 7.39 4.72
C LEU A 80 -10.69 7.04 6.01
N HIS A 81 -9.84 7.95 6.52
CA HIS A 81 -9.00 7.73 7.70
C HIS A 81 -8.08 6.49 7.57
N ARG A 82 -7.59 6.20 6.36
CA ARG A 82 -6.65 5.10 6.06
C ARG A 82 -5.26 5.66 5.72
N PRO A 83 -4.48 6.14 6.71
CA PRO A 83 -3.24 6.87 6.47
C PRO A 83 -2.14 6.00 5.84
N VAL A 84 -2.15 4.68 6.09
CA VAL A 84 -1.14 3.77 5.54
C VAL A 84 -1.30 3.62 4.04
N SER A 85 -2.53 3.40 3.54
CA SER A 85 -2.79 3.37 2.10
C SER A 85 -2.37 4.68 1.43
N ALA A 86 -2.77 5.81 2.02
CA ALA A 86 -2.42 7.14 1.50
C ALA A 86 -0.91 7.32 1.37
N LEU A 87 -0.14 6.91 2.38
CA LEU A 87 1.31 7.00 2.36
C LEU A 87 1.96 6.08 1.31
N VAL A 88 1.45 4.86 1.14
CA VAL A 88 1.96 3.91 0.14
C VAL A 88 1.77 4.47 -1.27
N PHE A 89 0.56 4.91 -1.62
CA PHE A 89 0.29 5.46 -2.94
C PHE A 89 1.04 6.77 -3.20
N LEU A 90 1.18 7.64 -2.19
CA LEU A 90 1.97 8.87 -2.30
C LEU A 90 3.45 8.57 -2.51
N GLY A 91 4.03 7.58 -1.82
CA GLY A 91 5.43 7.19 -1.98
C GLY A 91 5.72 6.59 -3.36
N ILE A 92 4.82 5.73 -3.84
CA ILE A 92 4.89 5.16 -5.19
C ILE A 92 4.78 6.27 -6.24
N GLU A 93 3.78 7.15 -6.09
CA GLU A 93 3.56 8.29 -6.98
C GLU A 93 4.80 9.19 -7.04
N GLY A 94 5.34 9.60 -5.89
CA GLY A 94 6.53 10.44 -5.82
C GLY A 94 7.74 9.83 -6.53
N THR A 95 7.90 8.51 -6.43
CA THR A 95 8.95 7.78 -7.14
C THR A 95 8.74 7.84 -8.66
N MET A 96 7.53 7.53 -9.13
CA MET A 96 7.20 7.53 -10.55
C MET A 96 7.27 8.94 -11.17
N VAL A 97 6.79 9.96 -10.46
CA VAL A 97 6.91 11.37 -10.87
C VAL A 97 8.37 11.78 -10.96
N GLY A 98 9.18 11.49 -9.94
CA GLY A 98 10.59 11.83 -9.93
C GLY A 98 11.36 11.19 -11.10
N LEU A 99 11.07 9.93 -11.40
CA LEU A 99 11.70 9.22 -12.51
C LEU A 99 11.19 9.67 -13.89
N SER A 100 9.92 10.09 -13.98
CA SER A 100 9.36 10.72 -15.19
C SER A 100 10.04 12.05 -15.49
N LEU A 101 10.25 12.89 -14.48
CA LEU A 101 10.97 14.16 -14.61
C LEU A 101 12.42 13.94 -15.02
N LYS A 102 13.10 12.96 -14.42
CA LYS A 102 14.46 12.56 -14.82
C LYS A 102 14.50 12.07 -16.26
N ALA A 103 13.55 11.24 -16.68
CA ALA A 103 13.49 10.73 -18.04
C ALA A 103 13.24 11.85 -19.07
N ASN A 104 12.43 12.86 -18.72
CA ASN A 104 12.24 14.05 -19.55
C ASN A 104 13.55 14.84 -19.74
N HIS A 105 14.32 15.00 -18.66
CA HIS A 105 15.62 15.65 -18.73
C HIS A 105 16.59 14.86 -19.63
N ASP A 106 16.65 13.54 -19.47
CA ASP A 106 17.49 12.67 -20.30
C ASP A 106 17.16 12.78 -21.80
N VAL A 107 15.87 12.89 -22.18
CA VAL A 107 15.46 13.09 -23.58
C VAL A 107 15.92 14.45 -24.09
N LYS A 108 15.80 15.50 -23.29
CA LYS A 108 16.24 16.86 -23.66
C LYS A 108 17.75 16.88 -23.89
N VAL A 109 18.53 16.30 -22.98
CA VAL A 109 19.99 16.20 -23.12
C VAL A 109 20.37 15.40 -24.36
N ALA A 110 19.73 14.25 -24.59
CA ALA A 110 20.03 13.42 -25.76
C ALA A 110 19.80 14.18 -27.09
N ARG A 111 18.75 15.00 -27.19
CA ARG A 111 18.47 15.83 -28.38
C ARG A 111 19.48 16.97 -28.59
N LEU A 112 20.11 17.45 -27.52
CA LEU A 112 21.13 18.50 -27.60
C LEU A 112 22.48 17.92 -28.03
N THR A 113 22.77 16.68 -27.64
CA THR A 113 24.04 16.00 -27.96
C THR A 113 23.99 15.26 -29.29
N ASP A 114 22.83 14.73 -29.68
CA ASP A 114 22.64 13.95 -30.90
C ASP A 114 21.64 14.68 -31.83
N GLN A 115 22.18 15.25 -32.92
CA GLN A 115 21.41 16.04 -33.89
C GLN A 115 20.67 15.17 -34.90
N THR A 116 20.84 13.84 -34.86
CA THR A 116 20.16 12.92 -35.77
C THR A 116 18.69 12.82 -35.36
N PRO A 117 17.72 13.20 -36.22
CA PRO A 117 16.31 13.34 -35.83
C PRO A 117 15.65 12.08 -35.25
N ASP A 118 16.20 10.89 -35.52
CA ASP A 118 15.68 9.60 -35.05
C ASP A 118 16.78 8.65 -34.55
N SER A 119 17.77 9.19 -33.85
CA SER A 119 18.82 8.33 -33.29
C SER A 119 18.23 7.31 -32.30
N SER A 120 18.78 6.08 -32.31
CA SER A 120 18.35 5.01 -31.41
C SER A 120 18.51 5.40 -29.93
N VAL A 121 19.46 6.29 -29.62
CA VAL A 121 19.68 6.84 -28.28
C VAL A 121 18.51 7.72 -27.85
N VAL A 122 18.08 8.66 -28.70
CA VAL A 122 16.93 9.53 -28.40
C VAL A 122 15.66 8.71 -28.23
N GLN A 123 15.43 7.71 -29.10
CA GLN A 123 14.24 6.85 -28.99
C GLN A 123 14.26 5.99 -27.73
N ALA A 124 15.41 5.44 -27.33
CA ALA A 124 15.54 4.69 -26.08
C ALA A 124 15.19 5.56 -24.85
N LYS A 125 15.59 6.84 -24.84
CA LYS A 125 15.24 7.78 -23.76
C LYS A 125 13.74 8.13 -23.75
N LYS A 126 13.13 8.31 -24.92
CA LYS A 126 11.67 8.55 -25.02
C LYS A 126 10.87 7.36 -24.51
N LYS A 127 11.25 6.14 -24.89
CA LYS A 127 10.61 4.91 -24.42
C LYS A 127 10.66 4.81 -22.89
N LYS A 128 11.82 5.08 -22.29
CA LYS A 128 11.94 5.08 -20.83
C LYS A 128 10.99 6.08 -20.15
N ARG A 129 10.79 7.27 -20.73
CA ARG A 129 9.81 8.24 -20.24
C ARG A 129 8.38 7.70 -20.35
N GLU A 130 8.05 7.12 -21.50
CA GLU A 130 6.73 6.53 -21.75
C GLU A 130 6.43 5.39 -20.77
N ASP A 131 7.42 4.54 -20.48
CA ASP A 131 7.29 3.47 -19.49
C ASP A 131 6.91 4.02 -18.09
N TRP A 132 7.55 5.11 -17.65
CA TRP A 132 7.21 5.73 -16.36
C TRP A 132 5.84 6.40 -16.34
N LEU A 133 5.42 7.02 -17.45
CA LEU A 133 4.09 7.62 -17.56
C LEU A 133 2.98 6.56 -17.56
N VAL A 134 3.22 5.41 -18.19
CA VAL A 134 2.29 4.28 -18.15
C VAL A 134 2.14 3.75 -16.72
N LEU A 135 3.25 3.60 -15.99
CA LEU A 135 3.23 3.20 -14.59
C LEU A 135 2.48 4.21 -13.70
N LEU A 136 2.65 5.51 -13.96
CA LEU A 136 1.92 6.58 -13.26
C LEU A 136 0.41 6.44 -13.47
N GLY A 137 -0.04 6.29 -14.72
CA GLY A 137 -1.46 6.06 -15.02
C GLY A 137 -2.02 4.79 -14.36
N PHE A 138 -1.22 3.72 -14.31
CA PHE A 138 -1.61 2.50 -13.61
C PHE A 138 -1.71 2.70 -12.09
N ASN A 139 -0.81 3.46 -11.48
CA ASN A 139 -0.86 3.81 -10.07
C ASN A 139 -2.14 4.58 -9.71
N HIS A 140 -2.53 5.55 -10.54
CA HIS A 140 -3.80 6.28 -10.40
C HIS A 140 -5.01 5.34 -10.43
N LEU A 141 -5.04 4.38 -11.35
CA LEU A 141 -6.10 3.38 -11.44
C LEU A 141 -6.17 2.53 -10.16
N MET A 142 -5.02 2.05 -9.68
CA MET A 142 -4.93 1.25 -8.46
C MET A 142 -5.34 2.03 -7.21
N ALA A 143 -4.98 3.31 -7.12
CA ALA A 143 -5.42 4.19 -6.05
C ALA A 143 -6.94 4.40 -6.06
N GLY A 144 -7.53 4.58 -7.25
CA GLY A 144 -8.98 4.61 -7.45
C GLY A 144 -9.65 3.33 -6.97
N LEU A 145 -9.14 2.17 -7.40
CA LEU A 145 -9.69 0.86 -7.04
C LEU A 145 -9.61 0.58 -5.54
N GLU A 146 -8.48 0.90 -4.90
CA GLU A 146 -8.38 0.76 -3.43
C GLU A 146 -9.43 1.61 -2.72
N ALA A 147 -9.65 2.85 -3.18
CA ALA A 147 -10.64 3.75 -2.58
C ALA A 147 -12.08 3.25 -2.79
N TYR A 148 -12.36 2.67 -3.95
CA TYR A 148 -13.64 2.02 -4.25
C TYR A 148 -13.89 0.82 -3.33
N VAL A 149 -12.89 -0.02 -3.11
CA VAL A 149 -12.98 -1.17 -2.20
C VAL A 149 -13.10 -0.70 -0.75
N GLY A 150 -12.28 0.28 -0.34
CA GLY A 150 -12.28 0.80 1.03
C GLY A 150 -13.62 1.43 1.45
N SER A 151 -14.30 2.08 0.51
CA SER A 151 -15.64 2.63 0.75
C SER A 151 -16.74 1.56 0.83
N HIS A 152 -16.64 0.47 0.06
CA HIS A 152 -17.54 -0.69 0.21
C HIS A 152 -17.34 -1.42 1.54
N LEU A 153 -16.11 -1.42 2.06
CA LEU A 153 -15.77 -2.07 3.32
C LEU A 153 -15.91 -1.14 4.54
N TYR A 154 -16.45 0.07 4.37
CA TYR A 154 -16.51 1.05 5.47
C TYR A 154 -17.32 0.56 6.69
N ASP A 155 -18.39 -0.20 6.45
CA ASP A 155 -19.26 -0.77 7.51
C ASP A 155 -18.83 -2.18 7.97
N PHE A 156 -17.71 -2.68 7.44
CA PHE A 156 -17.19 -4.01 7.78
C PHE A 156 -16.71 -4.03 9.24
N PRO A 157 -17.15 -5.00 10.06
CA PRO A 157 -16.81 -5.05 11.49
C PRO A 157 -15.37 -5.47 11.78
N GLY A 158 -14.58 -5.86 10.77
CA GLY A 158 -13.17 -6.20 10.94
C GLY A 158 -12.30 -4.97 11.12
N ASP A 159 -11.57 -4.90 12.24
CA ASP A 159 -10.67 -3.79 12.55
C ASP A 159 -9.23 -4.20 12.19
N LEU A 160 -8.62 -3.50 11.22
CA LEU A 160 -7.23 -3.71 10.83
C LEU A 160 -6.39 -2.59 11.44
N ARG A 161 -5.76 -2.87 12.58
CA ARG A 161 -4.93 -1.89 13.30
C ARG A 161 -3.47 -2.15 13.06
N ILE A 162 -2.75 -1.10 12.65
CA ILE A 162 -1.29 -1.09 12.61
C ILE A 162 -0.85 -0.28 13.83
N ARG A 163 -0.14 -0.93 14.76
CA ARG A 163 0.35 -0.31 15.98
C ARG A 163 1.85 -0.54 16.11
N ALA A 164 2.59 0.49 16.50
CA ALA A 164 3.96 0.33 16.92
C ALA A 164 3.98 -0.51 18.21
N THR A 165 4.58 -1.69 18.11
CA THR A 165 4.80 -2.60 19.23
C THR A 165 6.24 -2.42 19.74
N PRO A 166 6.52 -2.75 21.02
CA PRO A 166 7.88 -2.65 21.57
C PRO A 166 8.95 -3.39 20.75
N SER A 167 8.54 -4.38 19.94
CA SER A 167 9.39 -5.19 19.06
C SER A 167 9.40 -4.76 17.59
N GLY A 168 8.76 -3.63 17.22
CA GLY A 168 8.69 -3.14 15.84
C GLY A 168 7.27 -2.82 15.37
N ILE A 169 7.02 -2.88 14.07
CA ILE A 169 5.70 -2.63 13.48
C ILE A 169 4.84 -3.89 13.60
N GLY A 170 3.73 -3.83 14.35
CA GLY A 170 2.76 -4.91 14.47
C GLY A 170 1.48 -4.60 13.69
N ALA A 171 1.00 -5.58 12.92
CA ALA A 171 -0.32 -5.54 12.30
C ALA A 171 -1.25 -6.53 13.02
N SER A 172 -2.41 -6.07 13.47
CA SER A 172 -3.44 -6.91 14.10
C SER A 172 -4.74 -6.80 13.33
N ALA A 173 -5.36 -7.96 13.03
CA ALA A 173 -6.69 -8.07 12.45
C ALA A 173 -7.60 -8.80 13.44
N SER A 174 -8.77 -8.25 13.75
CA SER A 174 -9.78 -8.91 14.59
C SER A 174 -11.06 -9.12 13.79
N VAL A 175 -11.58 -10.35 13.78
CA VAL A 175 -12.85 -10.69 13.14
C VAL A 175 -13.76 -11.34 14.19
N PRO A 176 -14.91 -10.72 14.54
CA PRO A 176 -15.87 -11.35 15.44
C PRO A 176 -16.60 -12.48 14.70
N PHE A 177 -16.38 -13.74 15.08
CA PHE A 177 -17.18 -14.87 14.59
C PHE A 177 -18.21 -15.26 15.65
N ARG A 178 -19.49 -15.39 15.24
CA ARG A 178 -20.53 -16.02 16.06
C ARG A 178 -20.58 -17.50 15.69
N VAL A 179 -20.28 -18.38 16.64
CA VAL A 179 -20.54 -19.82 16.51
C VAL A 179 -22.02 -20.03 16.82
N ARG A 180 -22.77 -20.61 15.88
CA ARG A 180 -24.18 -20.99 16.04
C ARG A 180 -24.26 -22.46 16.44
#